data_AF-A0A352VFK8-F1
#
_entry.id   AF-A0A352VFK8-F1
#
_cell.length_a   1.000
_cell.length_b   1.000
_cell.length_c   1.000
_cell.angle_alpha   90.00
_cell.angle_beta   90.00
_cell.angle_gamma   90.00
#
_symmetry.space_group_name_H-M   'P 1'
#
loop_
_entity.id
_entity.type
_entity.pdbx_description
1 polymer ?
#
loop_
_entity_poly.entity_id
_entity_poly.type
_entity_poly.pdbx_seq_one_letter_code
_entity_poly.pdbx_strand_id
1 'polypeptide(L)'
;MLFFRILIIFFSFFLAVPFSLVGQNLPVDYQSKTALEKQNLLWRQIESSEYTSLPTKGVSPFDIFKLFQVKYLTPTITHQSDEMPLNRKRLIHSYGSVAKIQYTPSAGSAQYTGLFKSVLHGIIRASVVQYNPDNLQPGIALKFLIDGKPSLNTVALHTIDGQGKNYNYFAYPLSNIIPPPKSSLMMSILNVFTKAAQVFNPDGSALKVSLKPFAEINADGSIESNPIGPEQIFFYPATGTAEDSNDNRDFRLKLNELSEGSKLFDVFVKPADETTGLILIGEINLESRFIASKYGDEKIFFQHIVQ
;
A
#
# COMPACT_ATOMS: atom_id res chain seq x y z
N MET A 1 17.31 37.61 -66.92
CA MET A 1 16.63 37.59 -65.61
C MET A 1 16.21 36.16 -65.31
N LEU A 2 17.00 35.43 -64.52
CA LEU A 2 16.63 34.10 -64.05
C LEU A 2 16.87 34.11 -62.53
N PHE A 3 15.78 34.09 -61.76
CA PHE A 3 15.80 34.09 -60.30
C PHE A 3 16.13 32.68 -59.79
N PHE A 4 17.25 32.52 -59.08
CA PHE A 4 17.52 31.32 -58.28
C PHE A 4 16.71 31.41 -56.98
N ARG A 5 15.74 30.51 -56.80
CA ARG A 5 15.05 30.30 -55.51
C ARG A 5 15.82 29.27 -54.70
N ILE A 6 16.36 29.69 -53.56
CA ILE A 6 16.95 28.82 -52.55
C ILE A 6 15.80 28.23 -51.72
N LEU A 7 15.62 26.92 -51.77
CA LEU A 7 14.69 26.17 -50.92
C LEU A 7 15.41 25.79 -49.62
N ILE A 8 15.10 26.48 -48.52
CA ILE A 8 15.59 26.11 -47.18
C ILE A 8 14.62 25.06 -46.62
N ILE A 9 15.08 23.81 -46.52
CA ILE A 9 14.35 22.73 -45.86
C ILE A 9 14.69 22.78 -44.37
N PHE A 10 13.72 23.20 -43.54
CA PHE A 10 13.82 23.06 -42.08
C PHE A 10 13.61 21.58 -41.70
N PHE A 11 14.67 20.89 -41.31
CA PHE A 11 14.57 19.60 -40.62
C PHE A 11 14.21 19.85 -39.16
N SER A 12 12.93 19.78 -38.82
CA SER A 12 12.47 19.70 -37.43
C SER A 12 12.84 18.32 -36.89
N PHE A 13 13.94 18.24 -36.14
CA PHE A 13 14.24 17.08 -35.32
C PHE A 13 13.23 17.01 -34.16
N PHE A 14 12.15 16.26 -34.35
CA PHE A 14 11.42 15.72 -33.21
C PHE A 14 12.34 14.70 -32.53
N LEU A 15 12.91 15.07 -31.40
CA LEU A 15 13.50 14.13 -30.46
C LEU A 15 12.37 13.21 -29.98
N ALA A 16 12.21 12.08 -30.67
CA ALA A 16 11.44 10.95 -30.17
C ALA A 16 12.14 10.46 -28.91
N VAL A 17 11.60 10.84 -27.74
CA VAL A 17 11.99 10.23 -26.47
C VAL A 17 11.62 8.74 -26.58
N PRO A 18 12.57 7.81 -26.47
CA PRO A 18 12.25 6.40 -26.60
C PRO A 18 11.35 6.00 -25.43
N PHE A 19 10.08 5.70 -25.75
CA PHE A 19 9.14 5.06 -24.84
C PHE A 19 9.58 3.61 -24.63
N SER A 20 10.42 3.41 -23.61
CA SER A 20 10.86 2.09 -23.14
C SER A 20 11.47 2.24 -21.74
N LEU A 21 10.63 2.49 -20.72
CA LEU A 21 11.08 2.53 -19.32
C LEU A 21 10.11 1.74 -18.44
N VAL A 22 9.94 0.45 -18.74
CA VAL A 22 9.34 -0.48 -17.79
C VAL A 22 10.45 -0.98 -16.87
N GLY A 23 10.40 -0.62 -15.58
CA GLY A 23 11.19 -1.26 -14.54
C GLY A 23 12.60 -0.71 -14.30
N GLN A 24 12.82 0.60 -14.46
CA GLN A 24 14.00 1.22 -13.87
C GLN A 24 13.80 1.40 -12.37
N ASN A 25 14.85 1.13 -11.58
CA ASN A 25 14.84 1.39 -10.15
C ASN A 25 14.58 2.88 -9.89
N LEU A 26 14.08 3.20 -8.70
CA LEU A 26 13.93 4.59 -8.28
C LEU A 26 15.28 5.33 -8.31
N PRO A 27 15.29 6.64 -8.60
CA PRO A 27 16.55 7.39 -8.69
C PRO A 27 17.28 7.41 -7.34
N VAL A 28 18.60 7.54 -7.37
CA VAL A 28 19.45 7.46 -6.15
C VAL A 28 19.07 8.51 -5.10
N ASP A 29 18.60 9.67 -5.54
CA ASP A 29 18.16 10.77 -4.68
C ASP A 29 16.69 10.65 -4.24
N TYR A 30 15.98 9.55 -4.56
CA TYR A 30 14.55 9.37 -4.32
C TYR A 30 14.11 9.74 -2.89
N GLN A 31 14.86 9.30 -1.87
CA GLN A 31 14.48 9.54 -0.47
C GLN A 31 14.60 11.00 -0.05
N SER A 32 15.36 11.82 -0.77
CA SER A 32 15.49 13.26 -0.50
C SER A 32 14.40 14.12 -1.16
N LYS A 33 13.55 13.52 -2.00
CA LYS A 33 12.51 14.22 -2.74
C LYS A 33 11.30 14.55 -1.87
N THR A 34 10.48 15.47 -2.36
CA THR A 34 9.16 15.75 -1.76
C THR A 34 8.23 14.54 -1.89
N ALA A 35 7.22 14.46 -1.02
CA ALA A 35 6.18 13.46 -1.03
C ALA A 35 5.50 13.35 -2.40
N LEU A 36 5.16 14.48 -3.00
CA LEU A 36 4.52 14.55 -4.32
C LEU A 36 5.44 14.06 -5.45
N GLU A 37 6.72 14.45 -5.44
CA GLU A 37 7.69 13.93 -6.41
C GLU A 37 7.88 12.42 -6.29
N LYS A 38 7.95 11.89 -5.07
CA LYS A 38 8.01 10.45 -4.82
C LYS A 38 6.77 9.73 -5.34
N GLN A 39 5.58 10.29 -5.08
CA GLN A 39 4.30 9.74 -5.56
C GLN A 39 4.30 9.65 -7.09
N ASN A 40 4.71 10.72 -7.76
CA ASN A 40 4.78 10.79 -9.22
C ASN A 40 5.79 9.80 -9.79
N LEU A 41 6.95 9.61 -9.15
CA LEU A 41 7.95 8.62 -9.59
C LEU A 41 7.44 7.19 -9.47
N LEU A 42 6.83 6.83 -8.33
CA LEU A 42 6.20 5.52 -8.13
C LEU A 42 5.07 5.30 -9.13
N TRP A 43 4.22 6.31 -9.32
CA TRP A 43 3.06 6.24 -10.21
C TRP A 43 3.46 5.98 -11.66
N ARG A 44 4.50 6.67 -12.17
CA ARG A 44 5.02 6.40 -13.53
C ARG A 44 5.47 4.95 -13.71
N GLN A 45 6.11 4.35 -12.71
CA GLN A 45 6.51 2.94 -12.79
C GLN A 45 5.29 2.01 -12.80
N ILE A 46 4.27 2.32 -12.00
CA ILE A 46 3.00 1.57 -11.97
C ILE A 46 2.29 1.65 -13.33
N GLU A 47 2.10 2.85 -13.88
CA GLU A 47 1.46 3.06 -15.19
C GLU A 47 2.23 2.40 -16.33
N SER A 48 3.56 2.58 -16.38
CA SER A 48 4.39 2.01 -17.45
C SER A 48 4.35 0.48 -17.49
N SER A 49 3.97 -0.17 -16.39
CA SER A 49 3.96 -1.62 -16.24
C SER A 49 2.57 -2.21 -16.04
N GLU A 50 1.52 -1.45 -16.37
CA GLU A 50 0.13 -1.92 -16.36
C GLU A 50 -0.03 -3.20 -17.18
N TYR A 51 -0.77 -4.16 -16.64
CA TYR A 51 -1.03 -5.40 -17.35
C TYR A 51 -2.08 -5.21 -18.44
N THR A 52 -1.77 -5.70 -19.63
CA THR A 52 -2.78 -5.91 -20.69
C THR A 52 -3.70 -7.09 -20.39
N SER A 53 -3.24 -8.04 -19.58
CA SER A 53 -4.00 -9.21 -19.13
C SER A 53 -3.63 -9.55 -17.69
N LEU A 54 -4.65 -9.68 -16.83
CA LEU A 54 -4.44 -9.90 -15.39
C LEU A 54 -3.83 -11.28 -15.11
N PRO A 55 -2.66 -11.35 -14.43
CA PRO A 55 -2.08 -12.62 -14.04
C PRO A 55 -2.87 -13.26 -12.90
N THR A 56 -3.08 -14.57 -12.97
CA THR A 56 -3.78 -15.36 -11.95
C THR A 56 -2.96 -16.56 -11.46
N LYS A 57 -1.78 -16.80 -12.06
CA LYS A 57 -0.95 -17.96 -11.73
C LYS A 57 -0.35 -17.82 -10.33
N GLY A 58 -0.77 -18.67 -9.40
CA GLY A 58 -0.24 -18.68 -8.04
C GLY A 58 1.28 -18.88 -7.96
N VAL A 59 1.81 -18.60 -6.76
CA VAL A 59 3.21 -18.84 -6.42
C VAL A 59 3.49 -20.34 -6.33
N SER A 60 4.68 -20.79 -6.73
CA SER A 60 5.03 -22.21 -6.68
C SER A 60 5.00 -22.74 -5.23
N PRO A 61 4.57 -23.99 -4.97
CA PRO A 61 4.59 -24.57 -3.62
C PRO A 61 5.99 -24.52 -2.98
N PHE A 62 7.04 -24.73 -3.77
CA PHE A 62 8.43 -24.62 -3.32
C PHE A 62 8.79 -23.21 -2.81
N ASP A 63 8.33 -22.17 -3.50
CA ASP A 63 8.51 -20.80 -3.05
C ASP A 63 7.67 -20.50 -1.78
N ILE A 64 6.45 -21.03 -1.67
CA ILE A 64 5.59 -20.87 -0.48
C ILE A 64 6.26 -21.42 0.81
N PHE A 65 7.06 -22.49 0.72
CA PHE A 65 7.79 -23.02 1.88
C PHE A 65 8.73 -22.01 2.54
N LYS A 66 9.16 -20.97 1.83
CA LYS A 66 10.00 -19.89 2.39
C LYS A 66 9.26 -19.07 3.46
N LEU A 67 7.92 -19.12 3.52
CA LEU A 67 7.14 -18.50 4.60
C LEU A 67 7.43 -19.12 5.98
N PHE A 68 7.98 -20.34 6.03
CA PHE A 68 8.41 -20.98 7.27
C PHE A 68 9.85 -20.63 7.67
N GLN A 69 10.51 -19.72 6.94
CA GLN A 69 11.90 -19.34 7.18
C GLN A 69 11.97 -17.91 7.73
N VAL A 70 12.36 -17.77 9.00
CA VAL A 70 12.53 -16.46 9.66
C VAL A 70 13.39 -15.51 8.80
N LYS A 71 14.54 -15.99 8.30
CA LYS A 71 15.46 -15.21 7.45
C LYS A 71 14.81 -14.64 6.19
N TYR A 72 13.84 -15.35 5.60
CA TYR A 72 13.12 -14.87 4.40
C TYR A 72 12.12 -13.76 4.74
N LEU A 73 11.55 -13.80 5.96
CA LEU A 73 10.56 -12.84 6.44
C LEU A 73 11.19 -11.58 7.06
N THR A 74 12.38 -11.68 7.67
CA THR A 74 13.11 -10.57 8.29
C THR A 74 13.18 -9.29 7.41
N PRO A 75 13.44 -9.35 6.08
CA PRO A 75 13.45 -8.16 5.22
C PRO A 75 12.11 -7.42 5.14
N THR A 76 10.97 -8.09 5.37
CA THR A 76 9.66 -7.43 5.43
C THR A 76 9.61 -6.34 6.50
N ILE A 77 10.46 -6.46 7.53
CA ILE A 77 10.49 -5.61 8.72
C ILE A 77 11.69 -4.65 8.67
N THR A 78 12.83 -5.08 8.12
CA THR A 78 14.08 -4.31 8.16
C THR A 78 14.38 -3.49 6.92
N HIS A 79 13.85 -3.89 5.78
CA HIS A 79 14.21 -3.24 4.53
C HIS A 79 13.54 -1.87 4.45
N GLN A 80 14.34 -0.81 4.58
CA GLN A 80 13.88 0.56 4.46
C GLN A 80 13.99 1.02 3.00
N SER A 81 12.93 0.81 2.22
CA SER A 81 12.82 1.26 0.84
C SER A 81 11.36 1.28 0.39
N ASP A 82 11.08 1.95 -0.73
CA ASP A 82 9.80 1.84 -1.41
C ASP A 82 9.79 0.75 -2.50
N GLU A 83 10.96 0.16 -2.78
CA GLU A 83 11.14 -0.99 -3.65
C GLU A 83 11.59 -2.26 -2.89
N MET A 84 11.15 -3.41 -3.38
CA MET A 84 11.46 -4.74 -2.85
C MET A 84 12.97 -4.97 -2.83
N PRO A 85 13.48 -5.72 -1.83
CA PRO A 85 14.85 -6.21 -1.89
C PRO A 85 15.10 -6.96 -3.19
N LEU A 86 16.30 -6.80 -3.77
CA LEU A 86 16.69 -7.50 -4.98
C LEU A 86 16.47 -9.02 -4.81
N ASN A 87 15.92 -9.65 -5.86
CA ASN A 87 15.64 -11.09 -5.93
C ASN A 87 14.64 -11.63 -4.88
N ARG A 88 13.95 -10.77 -4.13
CA ARG A 88 12.88 -11.20 -3.22
C ARG A 88 11.54 -11.23 -3.96
N LYS A 89 10.80 -12.34 -3.81
CA LYS A 89 9.45 -12.47 -4.37
C LYS A 89 8.37 -12.22 -3.33
N ARG A 90 7.26 -11.62 -3.75
CA ARG A 90 6.03 -11.55 -2.96
C ARG A 90 5.34 -12.93 -3.01
N LEU A 91 5.26 -13.61 -1.86
CA LEU A 91 4.74 -14.99 -1.78
C LEU A 91 3.25 -15.07 -1.43
N ILE A 92 2.78 -14.08 -0.68
CA ILE A 92 1.37 -13.84 -0.34
C ILE A 92 1.05 -12.40 -0.71
N HIS A 93 -0.22 -12.10 -0.94
CA HIS A 93 -0.62 -10.83 -1.55
C HIS A 93 0.01 -10.62 -2.92
N SER A 94 0.29 -11.69 -3.67
CA SER A 94 1.10 -11.65 -4.90
C SER A 94 0.49 -10.76 -5.97
N TYR A 95 -0.84 -10.68 -6.04
CA TYR A 95 -1.56 -9.90 -7.03
C TYR A 95 -2.44 -8.84 -6.37
N GLY A 96 -2.42 -7.63 -6.93
CA GLY A 96 -3.21 -6.50 -6.45
C GLY A 96 -3.31 -5.38 -7.48
N SER A 97 -3.92 -4.28 -7.06
CA SER A 97 -3.97 -3.02 -7.79
C SER A 97 -3.52 -1.87 -6.90
N VAL A 98 -2.87 -0.87 -7.49
CA VAL A 98 -2.34 0.31 -6.81
C VAL A 98 -3.08 1.57 -7.27
N ALA A 99 -3.36 2.49 -6.35
CA ALA A 99 -3.86 3.83 -6.68
C ALA A 99 -3.09 4.90 -5.88
N LYS A 100 -3.04 6.12 -6.41
CA LYS A 100 -2.66 7.31 -5.64
C LYS A 100 -3.78 7.65 -4.67
N ILE A 101 -3.41 8.10 -3.48
CA ILE A 101 -4.36 8.52 -2.45
C ILE A 101 -3.90 9.80 -1.77
N GLN A 102 -4.88 10.50 -1.20
CA GLN A 102 -4.68 11.57 -0.24
C GLN A 102 -5.38 11.22 1.07
N TYR A 103 -4.67 11.33 2.19
CA TYR A 103 -5.31 11.38 3.51
C TYR A 103 -5.57 12.82 3.90
N THR A 104 -6.77 13.10 4.41
CA THR A 104 -7.15 14.41 4.96
C THR A 104 -7.58 14.24 6.41
N PRO A 105 -6.97 14.96 7.37
CA PRO A 105 -7.30 14.85 8.78
C PRO A 105 -8.66 15.50 9.07
N SER A 106 -9.39 14.95 10.04
CA SER A 106 -10.62 15.54 10.57
C SER A 106 -10.36 16.25 11.91
N ALA A 107 -11.37 16.90 12.48
CA ALA A 107 -11.28 17.50 13.83
C ALA A 107 -10.89 16.50 14.93
N GLY A 108 -11.25 15.21 14.79
CA GLY A 108 -10.90 14.18 15.76
C GLY A 108 -9.40 13.84 15.80
N SER A 109 -8.62 14.31 14.82
CA SER A 109 -7.17 14.15 14.80
C SER A 109 -6.41 15.09 15.74
N ALA A 110 -7.07 16.11 16.30
CA ALA A 110 -6.42 17.23 16.98
C ALA A 110 -5.52 16.84 18.17
N GLN A 111 -5.79 15.70 18.81
CA GLN A 111 -5.00 15.18 19.94
C GLN A 111 -3.78 14.35 19.52
N TYR A 112 -3.71 13.92 18.26
CA TYR A 112 -2.60 13.12 17.72
C TYR A 112 -1.55 14.03 17.08
N THR A 113 -0.36 13.51 16.84
CA THR A 113 0.77 14.28 16.30
C THR A 113 1.32 13.70 15.00
N GLY A 114 2.38 14.33 14.47
CA GLY A 114 3.03 13.85 13.25
C GLY A 114 2.09 13.83 12.05
N LEU A 115 2.12 12.71 11.33
CA LEU A 115 1.38 12.51 10.10
C LEU A 115 -0.14 12.57 10.31
N PHE A 116 -0.65 12.25 11.50
CA PHE A 116 -2.09 12.23 11.78
C PHE A 116 -2.77 13.59 11.67
N LYS A 117 -2.03 14.70 11.73
CA LYS A 117 -2.57 16.06 11.61
C LYS A 117 -2.40 16.68 10.23
N SER A 118 -1.77 15.97 9.31
CA SER A 118 -1.34 16.54 8.03
C SER A 118 -2.16 15.98 6.89
N VAL A 119 -2.34 16.78 5.83
CA VAL A 119 -2.75 16.23 4.54
C VAL A 119 -1.55 15.45 4.00
N LEU A 120 -1.75 14.19 3.62
CA LEU A 120 -0.67 13.30 3.20
C LEU A 120 -0.90 12.78 1.79
N HIS A 121 0.13 12.86 0.97
CA HIS A 121 0.19 12.12 -0.29
C HIS A 121 0.67 10.70 -0.05
N GLY A 122 0.05 9.76 -0.74
CA GLY A 122 0.42 8.36 -0.61
C GLY A 122 -0.01 7.52 -1.78
N ILE A 123 0.21 6.22 -1.62
CA ILE A 123 -0.34 5.20 -2.47
C ILE A 123 -0.97 4.11 -1.62
N ILE A 124 -2.02 3.50 -2.15
CA ILE A 124 -2.65 2.31 -1.59
C ILE A 124 -2.47 1.15 -2.54
N ARG A 125 -2.14 -0.03 -2.02
CA ARG A 125 -2.22 -1.29 -2.73
C ARG A 125 -3.32 -2.16 -2.14
N ALA A 126 -4.36 -2.42 -2.91
CA ALA A 126 -5.41 -3.37 -2.59
C ALA A 126 -5.05 -4.75 -3.17
N SER A 127 -5.15 -5.80 -2.38
CA SER A 127 -4.73 -7.15 -2.76
C SER A 127 -5.51 -8.22 -2.00
N VAL A 128 -5.37 -9.47 -2.45
CA VAL A 128 -5.89 -10.64 -1.73
C VAL A 128 -4.73 -11.51 -1.25
N VAL A 129 -4.83 -12.11 -0.06
CA VAL A 129 -3.76 -12.95 0.52
C VAL A 129 -3.30 -14.02 -0.48
N GLN A 130 -4.25 -14.74 -1.08
CA GLN A 130 -4.07 -15.64 -2.20
C GLN A 130 -5.26 -15.53 -3.14
N TYR A 131 -5.07 -15.81 -4.43
CA TYR A 131 -6.20 -15.92 -5.36
C TYR A 131 -6.94 -17.22 -5.08
N ASN A 132 -8.11 -17.10 -4.43
CA ASN A 132 -8.96 -18.23 -4.08
C ASN A 132 -10.43 -17.88 -4.41
N PRO A 133 -11.05 -18.56 -5.40
CA PRO A 133 -12.43 -18.27 -5.78
C PRO A 133 -13.45 -18.62 -4.70
N ASP A 134 -13.11 -19.44 -3.70
CA ASP A 134 -14.05 -19.83 -2.63
C ASP A 134 -13.86 -19.04 -1.33
N ASN A 135 -12.82 -18.19 -1.25
CA ASN A 135 -12.55 -17.38 -0.08
C ASN A 135 -11.80 -16.09 -0.46
N LEU A 136 -12.51 -14.97 -0.52
CA LEU A 136 -11.86 -13.68 -0.69
C LEU A 136 -11.16 -13.30 0.62
N GLN A 137 -9.90 -12.87 0.53
CA GLN A 137 -9.11 -12.42 1.68
C GLN A 137 -8.55 -11.01 1.42
N PRO A 138 -9.39 -9.95 1.42
CA PRO A 138 -8.97 -8.59 1.10
C PRO A 138 -7.98 -8.04 2.12
N GLY A 139 -7.01 -7.28 1.62
CA GLY A 139 -6.06 -6.55 2.44
C GLY A 139 -5.47 -5.35 1.72
N ILE A 140 -5.30 -4.27 2.47
CA ILE A 140 -4.69 -3.04 1.95
C ILE A 140 -3.30 -2.85 2.54
N ALA A 141 -2.42 -2.24 1.75
CA ALA A 141 -1.18 -1.66 2.22
C ALA A 141 -1.15 -0.18 1.83
N LEU A 142 -0.94 0.68 2.80
CA LEU A 142 -0.83 2.13 2.64
C LEU A 142 0.63 2.53 2.77
N LYS A 143 1.06 3.44 1.91
CA LYS A 143 2.36 4.10 1.99
C LYS A 143 2.14 5.60 1.94
N PHE A 144 2.46 6.28 3.03
CA PHE A 144 2.47 7.74 3.07
C PHE A 144 3.89 8.24 2.82
N LEU A 145 3.98 9.19 1.89
CA LEU A 145 5.22 9.72 1.37
C LEU A 145 5.55 10.98 2.16
N ILE A 146 6.79 11.08 2.65
CA ILE A 146 7.23 12.15 3.56
C ILE A 146 8.34 12.95 2.91
N ASP A 147 8.31 14.28 3.00
CA ASP A 147 9.34 15.12 2.40
C ASP A 147 10.73 14.80 2.97
N GLY A 148 11.71 14.56 2.10
CA GLY A 148 13.12 14.40 2.48
C GLY A 148 13.41 13.20 3.41
N LYS A 149 12.45 12.29 3.60
CA LYS A 149 12.54 11.13 4.49
C LYS A 149 12.04 9.84 3.84
N PRO A 150 12.45 8.66 4.35
CA PRO A 150 11.79 7.41 4.04
C PRO A 150 10.27 7.45 4.26
N SER A 151 9.54 6.79 3.38
CA SER A 151 8.09 6.68 3.46
C SER A 151 7.67 5.75 4.61
N LEU A 152 6.53 6.03 5.24
CA LEU A 152 5.97 5.18 6.29
C LEU A 152 4.81 4.34 5.75
N ASN A 153 4.72 3.10 6.23
CA ASN A 153 3.76 2.13 5.73
C ASN A 153 2.90 1.59 6.87
N THR A 154 1.65 1.28 6.55
CA THR A 154 0.81 0.42 7.38
C THR A 154 0.09 -0.58 6.48
N VAL A 155 -0.28 -1.72 7.04
CA VAL A 155 -1.06 -2.74 6.35
C VAL A 155 -2.29 -3.06 7.19
N ALA A 156 -3.39 -3.40 6.54
CA ALA A 156 -4.63 -3.64 7.24
C ALA A 156 -5.43 -4.77 6.60
N LEU A 157 -6.05 -5.56 7.47
CA LEU A 157 -6.90 -6.71 7.15
C LEU A 157 -8.14 -6.65 8.05
N HIS A 158 -9.22 -7.31 7.63
CA HIS A 158 -10.33 -7.63 8.53
C HIS A 158 -9.97 -8.85 9.39
N THR A 159 -9.48 -9.90 8.73
CA THR A 159 -8.98 -11.14 9.33
C THR A 159 -8.07 -11.85 8.33
N ILE A 160 -7.15 -12.69 8.83
CA ILE A 160 -6.34 -13.58 8.00
C ILE A 160 -7.21 -14.69 7.40
N ASP A 161 -8.31 -15.09 8.04
CA ASP A 161 -9.15 -16.20 7.58
C ASP A 161 -9.98 -15.86 6.32
N GLY A 162 -10.13 -14.57 5.99
CA GLY A 162 -10.96 -14.11 4.87
C GLY A 162 -12.44 -13.93 5.19
N GLN A 163 -13.23 -13.76 4.13
CA GLN A 163 -14.66 -13.47 4.19
C GLN A 163 -15.52 -14.46 3.36
N GLY A 164 -14.97 -15.63 3.06
CA GLY A 164 -15.66 -16.67 2.30
C GLY A 164 -16.07 -16.19 0.91
N LYS A 165 -17.29 -16.52 0.51
CA LYS A 165 -17.88 -16.15 -0.79
C LYS A 165 -18.52 -14.76 -0.82
N ASN A 166 -18.26 -13.92 0.18
CA ASN A 166 -18.58 -12.50 0.06
C ASN A 166 -17.53 -11.86 -0.85
N TYR A 167 -17.87 -11.62 -2.11
CA TYR A 167 -16.93 -11.07 -3.08
C TYR A 167 -16.80 -9.55 -3.03
N ASN A 168 -17.56 -8.86 -2.16
CA ASN A 168 -17.40 -7.42 -1.98
C ASN A 168 -16.08 -7.13 -1.26
N TYR A 169 -15.10 -6.56 -1.99
CA TYR A 169 -13.77 -6.28 -1.45
C TYR A 169 -13.81 -5.34 -0.23
N PHE A 170 -14.83 -4.49 -0.17
CA PHE A 170 -15.08 -3.46 0.83
C PHE A 170 -16.19 -3.86 1.82
N ALA A 171 -16.42 -5.15 2.03
CA ALA A 171 -17.48 -5.64 2.92
C ALA A 171 -17.26 -5.31 4.41
N TYR A 172 -16.00 -5.17 4.83
CA TYR A 172 -15.64 -5.02 6.25
C TYR A 172 -14.60 -3.93 6.47
N PRO A 173 -14.61 -3.29 7.65
CA PRO A 173 -13.51 -2.44 8.08
C PRO A 173 -12.21 -3.23 8.18
N LEU A 174 -11.11 -2.59 7.78
CA LEU A 174 -9.75 -3.15 7.84
C LEU A 174 -8.97 -2.47 8.97
N SER A 175 -8.12 -3.21 9.69
CA SER A 175 -7.32 -2.65 10.79
C SER A 175 -5.87 -3.14 10.77
N ASN A 176 -4.97 -2.32 11.33
CA ASN A 176 -3.56 -2.67 11.56
C ASN A 176 -3.36 -3.69 12.70
N ILE A 177 -4.41 -3.91 13.51
CA ILE A 177 -4.46 -4.95 14.54
C ILE A 177 -5.63 -5.87 14.24
N ILE A 178 -5.35 -7.16 14.15
CA ILE A 178 -6.32 -8.16 13.67
C ILE A 178 -6.45 -9.35 14.62
N PRO A 179 -7.59 -10.05 14.61
CA PRO A 179 -7.75 -11.25 15.42
C PRO A 179 -6.81 -12.38 14.95
N PRO A 180 -6.43 -13.30 15.84
CA PRO A 180 -5.68 -14.49 15.46
C PRO A 180 -6.49 -15.37 14.49
N PRO A 181 -5.82 -16.07 13.55
CA PRO A 181 -6.49 -16.97 12.61
C PRO A 181 -7.03 -18.22 13.31
N LYS A 182 -8.07 -18.82 12.72
CA LYS A 182 -8.69 -20.04 13.28
C LYS A 182 -7.92 -21.32 12.95
N SER A 183 -7.22 -21.37 11.80
CA SER A 183 -6.57 -22.60 11.34
C SER A 183 -5.17 -22.80 11.93
N SER A 184 -4.83 -24.03 12.33
CA SER A 184 -3.51 -24.37 12.90
C SER A 184 -2.35 -24.14 11.92
N LEU A 185 -2.59 -24.32 10.61
CA LEU A 185 -1.60 -24.04 9.58
C LEU A 185 -1.28 -22.54 9.52
N MET A 186 -2.29 -21.68 9.52
CA MET A 186 -2.07 -20.22 9.51
C MET A 186 -1.46 -19.74 10.83
N MET A 187 -1.86 -20.31 11.96
CA MET A 187 -1.19 -20.07 13.25
C MET A 187 0.30 -20.42 13.21
N SER A 188 0.67 -21.51 12.54
CA SER A 188 2.08 -21.90 12.40
C SER A 188 2.88 -20.90 11.56
N ILE A 189 2.31 -20.41 10.45
CA ILE A 189 2.92 -19.36 9.63
C ILE A 189 3.04 -18.06 10.43
N LEU A 190 1.96 -17.66 11.12
CA LEU A 190 1.92 -16.47 11.98
C LEU A 190 3.02 -16.50 13.04
N ASN A 191 3.27 -17.66 13.66
CA ASN A 191 4.35 -17.83 14.63
C ASN A 191 5.74 -17.55 14.03
N VAL A 192 5.98 -17.90 12.76
CA VAL A 192 7.24 -17.57 12.08
C VAL A 192 7.36 -16.08 11.80
N PHE A 193 6.26 -15.42 11.39
CA PHE A 193 6.22 -13.97 11.25
C PHE A 193 6.46 -13.26 12.59
N THR A 194 5.84 -13.72 13.67
CA THR A 194 6.06 -13.20 15.02
C THR A 194 7.52 -13.36 15.43
N LYS A 195 8.13 -14.52 15.21
CA LYS A 195 9.57 -14.73 15.45
C LYS A 195 10.43 -13.76 14.63
N ALA A 196 10.07 -13.49 13.37
CA ALA A 196 10.78 -12.51 12.55
C ALA A 196 10.64 -11.08 13.09
N ALA A 197 9.48 -10.70 13.64
CA ALA A 197 9.29 -9.43 14.35
C ALA A 197 10.11 -9.36 15.64
N GLN A 198 10.17 -10.47 16.37
CA GLN A 198 10.91 -10.61 17.62
C GLN A 198 12.43 -10.51 17.48
N VAL A 199 12.96 -10.64 16.26
CA VAL A 199 14.37 -10.31 15.97
C VAL A 199 14.65 -8.81 16.20
N PHE A 200 13.65 -7.94 16.05
CA PHE A 200 13.79 -6.48 16.19
C PHE A 200 13.17 -5.95 17.46
N ASN A 201 11.94 -6.39 17.78
CA ASN A 201 11.21 -5.98 18.95
C ASN A 201 10.78 -7.24 19.73
N PRO A 202 11.30 -7.50 20.95
CA PRO A 202 10.89 -8.65 21.75
C PRO A 202 9.37 -8.80 21.94
N ASP A 203 8.63 -7.68 21.95
CA ASP A 203 7.16 -7.64 22.07
C ASP A 203 6.45 -7.62 20.70
N GLY A 204 7.20 -7.78 19.61
CA GLY A 204 6.70 -7.77 18.24
C GLY A 204 5.73 -8.92 17.98
N SER A 205 4.66 -8.62 17.23
CA SER A 205 3.61 -9.56 16.87
C SER A 205 3.28 -9.46 15.40
N ALA A 206 3.03 -10.59 14.73
CA ALA A 206 2.54 -10.61 13.36
C ALA A 206 1.09 -10.13 13.21
N LEU A 207 0.36 -9.99 14.33
CA LEU A 207 -1.04 -9.50 14.35
C LEU A 207 -1.14 -7.98 14.50
N LYS A 208 -0.02 -7.27 14.64
CA LYS A 208 0.02 -5.83 14.89
C LYS A 208 1.12 -5.17 14.07
N VAL A 209 0.76 -4.13 13.33
CA VAL A 209 1.71 -3.18 12.74
C VAL A 209 1.71 -1.89 13.56
N SER A 210 2.89 -1.44 13.98
CA SER A 210 3.05 -0.24 14.80
C SER A 210 2.72 1.02 13.99
N LEU A 211 2.03 1.95 14.65
CA LEU A 211 1.74 3.29 14.14
C LEU A 211 2.59 4.35 14.84
N LYS A 212 3.46 3.99 15.79
CA LYS A 212 4.24 4.94 16.57
C LYS A 212 5.09 5.87 15.68
N PRO A 213 5.80 5.40 14.62
CA PRO A 213 6.53 6.31 13.74
C PRO A 213 5.67 7.35 13.02
N PHE A 214 4.37 7.09 12.85
CA PHE A 214 3.46 8.06 12.24
C PHE A 214 3.22 9.27 13.16
N ALA A 215 3.30 9.09 14.48
CA ALA A 215 3.19 10.17 15.45
C ALA A 215 4.51 10.96 15.63
N GLU A 216 5.64 10.35 15.28
CA GLU A 216 7.00 10.88 15.48
C GLU A 216 7.49 11.77 14.34
N ILE A 217 6.88 11.68 13.15
CA ILE A 217 7.35 12.39 11.95
C ILE A 217 6.21 13.24 11.39
N ASN A 218 6.51 14.51 11.09
CA ASN A 218 5.60 15.42 10.39
C ASN A 218 5.72 15.25 8.87
N ALA A 219 4.73 15.71 8.11
CA ALA A 219 4.71 15.55 6.65
C ALA A 219 5.91 16.20 5.94
N ASP A 220 6.45 17.28 6.51
CA ASP A 220 7.65 18.00 6.04
C ASP A 220 8.98 17.30 6.40
N GLY A 221 8.91 16.14 7.05
CA GLY A 221 10.06 15.36 7.47
C GLY A 221 10.70 15.79 8.80
N SER A 222 10.17 16.83 9.47
CA SER A 222 10.59 17.21 10.81
C SER A 222 10.14 16.18 11.87
N ILE A 223 10.83 16.14 13.00
CA ILE A 223 10.56 15.19 14.09
C ILE A 223 9.64 15.85 15.13
N GLU A 224 8.60 15.16 15.55
CA GLU A 224 7.75 15.56 16.67
C GLU A 224 8.45 15.31 18.01
N SER A 225 8.45 16.32 18.85
CA SER A 225 9.07 16.31 20.18
C SER A 225 8.30 15.47 21.20
N ASN A 226 6.97 15.48 21.11
CA ASN A 226 6.08 14.80 22.05
C ASN A 226 5.05 13.96 21.27
N PRO A 227 5.45 12.80 20.74
CA PRO A 227 4.61 12.01 19.84
C PRO A 227 3.40 11.41 20.57
N ILE A 228 2.20 11.64 20.02
CA ILE A 228 0.94 11.05 20.46
C ILE A 228 0.27 10.37 19.27
N GLY A 229 0.16 9.04 19.33
CA GLY A 229 -0.43 8.23 18.27
C GLY A 229 -1.43 7.21 18.81
N PRO A 230 -2.43 6.80 18.01
CA PRO A 230 -3.31 5.69 18.35
C PRO A 230 -2.57 4.36 18.26
N GLU A 231 -3.03 3.36 19.01
CA GLU A 231 -2.54 1.98 18.86
C GLU A 231 -3.20 1.27 17.68
N GLN A 232 -4.49 1.50 17.49
CA GLN A 232 -5.31 0.84 16.49
C GLN A 232 -6.05 1.85 15.61
N ILE A 233 -5.94 1.66 14.31
CA ILE A 233 -6.65 2.40 13.27
C ILE A 233 -7.60 1.46 12.53
N PHE A 234 -8.70 2.01 12.04
CA PHE A 234 -9.70 1.31 11.25
C PHE A 234 -9.99 2.09 9.97
N PHE A 235 -9.95 1.39 8.85
CA PHE A 235 -10.32 1.90 7.54
C PHE A 235 -11.72 1.39 7.23
N TYR A 236 -12.73 2.24 7.44
CA TYR A 236 -14.12 1.94 7.14
C TYR A 236 -14.40 2.30 5.68
N PRO A 237 -14.75 1.33 4.82
CA PRO A 237 -15.02 1.63 3.42
C PRO A 237 -16.14 2.65 3.27
N ALA A 238 -15.95 3.61 2.38
CA ALA A 238 -16.97 4.63 2.10
C ALA A 238 -18.20 4.00 1.44
N THR A 239 -19.37 4.61 1.60
CA THR A 239 -20.62 4.09 1.04
C THR A 239 -20.59 3.91 -0.48
N GLY A 240 -19.80 4.73 -1.19
CA GLY A 240 -19.61 4.65 -2.65
C GLY A 240 -18.73 3.49 -3.13
N THR A 241 -18.11 2.72 -2.24
CA THR A 241 -17.26 1.57 -2.59
C THR A 241 -18.00 0.24 -2.49
N ALA A 242 -19.31 0.25 -2.21
CA ALA A 242 -20.09 -0.96 -2.04
C ALA A 242 -20.17 -1.75 -3.35
N GLU A 243 -19.83 -3.03 -3.30
CA GLU A 243 -19.92 -3.97 -4.43
C GLU A 243 -21.00 -5.02 -4.17
N ASP A 244 -21.55 -5.61 -5.24
CA ASP A 244 -22.38 -6.82 -5.12
C ASP A 244 -21.54 -7.96 -4.55
N SER A 245 -21.96 -8.50 -3.40
CA SER A 245 -21.28 -9.61 -2.72
C SER A 245 -21.27 -10.91 -3.53
N ASN A 246 -22.11 -11.03 -4.57
CA ASN A 246 -22.17 -12.19 -5.45
C ASN A 246 -21.34 -12.03 -6.73
N ASP A 247 -20.83 -10.83 -7.02
CA ASP A 247 -20.00 -10.56 -8.19
C ASP A 247 -18.58 -11.10 -7.98
N ASN A 248 -18.36 -12.31 -8.48
CA ASN A 248 -17.10 -13.06 -8.39
C ASN A 248 -16.08 -12.72 -9.49
N ARG A 249 -16.30 -11.64 -10.26
CA ARG A 249 -15.27 -11.12 -11.17
C ARG A 249 -13.99 -10.83 -10.37
N ASP A 250 -12.85 -10.88 -11.06
CA ASP A 250 -11.56 -10.53 -10.46
C ASP A 250 -11.65 -9.15 -9.79
N PHE A 251 -11.34 -9.09 -8.49
CA PHE A 251 -11.47 -7.87 -7.70
C PHE A 251 -10.69 -6.69 -8.29
N ARG A 252 -9.62 -6.93 -9.06
CA ARG A 252 -8.85 -5.87 -9.71
C ARG A 252 -9.63 -5.16 -10.81
N LEU A 253 -10.57 -5.85 -11.47
CA LEU A 253 -11.48 -5.25 -12.43
C LEU A 253 -12.44 -4.30 -11.73
N LYS A 254 -13.02 -4.74 -10.61
CA LYS A 254 -13.96 -3.96 -9.79
C LYS A 254 -13.28 -2.74 -9.16
N LEU A 255 -12.06 -2.89 -8.63
CA LEU A 255 -11.26 -1.77 -8.14
C LEU A 255 -10.99 -0.71 -9.22
N ASN A 256 -10.78 -1.11 -10.47
CA ASN A 256 -10.54 -0.18 -11.58
C ASN A 256 -11.82 0.57 -12.02
N GLU A 257 -13.01 0.15 -11.57
CA GLU A 257 -14.28 0.87 -11.78
C GLU A 257 -14.42 2.08 -10.81
N LEU A 258 -13.64 2.12 -9.72
CA LEU A 258 -13.62 3.26 -8.81
C LEU A 258 -12.98 4.48 -9.48
N SER A 259 -13.67 5.63 -9.37
CA SER A 259 -13.26 6.87 -10.00
C SER A 259 -12.27 7.66 -9.15
N GLU A 260 -11.34 8.35 -9.81
CA GLU A 260 -10.53 9.40 -9.18
C GLU A 260 -11.43 10.46 -8.52
N GLY A 261 -10.98 10.99 -7.38
CA GLY A 261 -11.74 11.94 -6.57
C GLY A 261 -12.79 11.31 -5.66
N SER A 262 -13.04 10.00 -5.75
CA SER A 262 -13.95 9.32 -4.84
C SER A 262 -13.31 9.09 -3.47
N LYS A 263 -14.14 9.18 -2.42
CA LYS A 263 -13.75 8.78 -1.07
C LYS A 263 -13.68 7.27 -0.99
N LEU A 264 -12.56 6.76 -0.49
CA LEU A 264 -12.30 5.33 -0.36
C LEU A 264 -12.57 4.84 1.08
N PHE A 265 -12.08 5.59 2.08
CA PHE A 265 -12.25 5.22 3.49
C PHE A 265 -12.54 6.43 4.37
N ASP A 266 -13.40 6.22 5.36
CA ASP A 266 -13.37 6.98 6.61
C ASP A 266 -12.37 6.31 7.57
N VAL A 267 -11.53 7.10 8.22
CA VAL A 267 -10.43 6.62 9.06
C VAL A 267 -10.75 6.87 10.53
N PHE A 268 -10.88 5.79 11.29
CA PHE A 268 -11.20 5.83 12.70
C PHE A 268 -10.05 5.31 13.56
N VAL A 269 -10.04 5.71 14.82
CA VAL A 269 -9.14 5.14 15.84
C VAL A 269 -9.95 4.65 17.03
N LYS A 270 -9.39 3.67 17.74
CA LYS A 270 -9.85 3.31 19.07
C LYS A 270 -8.99 4.07 20.09
N PRO A 271 -9.56 4.99 20.89
CA PRO A 271 -8.84 5.65 21.98
C PRO A 271 -8.41 4.64 23.03
N ALA A 272 -7.40 5.01 23.84
CA ALA A 272 -6.98 4.20 24.98
C ALA A 272 -8.08 4.07 26.05
N ASP A 273 -8.95 5.08 26.16
CA ASP A 273 -10.17 5.04 26.97
C ASP A 273 -11.31 4.42 26.15
N GLU A 274 -11.61 3.14 26.40
CA GLU A 274 -12.58 2.35 25.62
C GLU A 274 -14.03 2.85 25.71
N THR A 275 -14.32 3.82 26.60
CA THR A 275 -15.68 4.32 26.82
C THR A 275 -16.18 5.28 25.74
N THR A 276 -15.28 5.87 24.94
CA THR A 276 -15.62 6.91 23.94
C THR A 276 -16.00 6.37 22.56
N GLY A 277 -15.92 5.06 22.34
CA GLY A 277 -16.16 4.46 21.03
C GLY A 277 -15.08 4.83 20.00
N LEU A 278 -15.38 4.65 18.71
CA LEU A 278 -14.44 5.00 17.64
C LEU A 278 -14.49 6.49 17.31
N ILE A 279 -13.32 7.11 17.15
CA ILE A 279 -13.19 8.53 16.78
C ILE A 279 -12.78 8.63 15.31
N LEU A 280 -13.55 9.36 14.51
CA LEU A 280 -13.17 9.71 13.13
C LEU A 280 -11.99 10.68 13.19
N ILE A 281 -10.86 10.30 12.60
CA ILE A 281 -9.65 11.13 12.55
C ILE A 281 -9.31 11.63 11.16
N GLY A 282 -10.02 11.18 10.12
CA GLY A 282 -9.80 11.66 8.77
C GLY A 282 -10.46 10.78 7.71
N GLU A 283 -10.09 11.03 6.47
CA GLU A 283 -10.59 10.31 5.31
C GLU A 283 -9.46 10.05 4.31
N ILE A 284 -9.63 9.02 3.48
CA ILE A 284 -8.75 8.69 2.37
C ILE A 284 -9.52 8.81 1.07
N ASN A 285 -9.06 9.69 0.18
CA ASN A 285 -9.62 9.93 -1.14
C ASN A 285 -8.68 9.40 -2.24
N LEU A 286 -9.25 8.92 -3.34
CA LEU A 286 -8.49 8.50 -4.52
C LEU A 286 -8.00 9.72 -5.32
N GLU A 287 -6.73 9.72 -5.70
CA GLU A 287 -6.12 10.69 -6.63
C GLU A 287 -5.79 10.06 -7.99
N SER A 288 -6.24 8.82 -8.21
CA SER A 288 -6.23 8.11 -9.49
C SER A 288 -7.20 6.93 -9.46
N ARG A 289 -7.46 6.33 -10.63
CA ARG A 289 -7.98 4.95 -10.70
C ARG A 289 -6.98 3.96 -10.12
N PHE A 290 -7.45 2.75 -9.82
CA PHE A 290 -6.60 1.60 -9.51
C PHE A 290 -5.96 1.00 -10.77
N ILE A 291 -4.68 0.65 -10.68
CA ILE A 291 -3.93 -0.02 -11.76
C ILE A 291 -3.34 -1.34 -11.24
N ALA A 292 -3.65 -2.44 -11.91
CA ALA A 292 -2.94 -3.70 -11.74
C ALA A 292 -1.68 -3.69 -12.63
N SER A 293 -0.49 -3.77 -12.04
CA SER A 293 0.77 -3.65 -12.77
C SER A 293 1.86 -4.58 -12.26
N LYS A 294 2.81 -4.89 -13.15
CA LYS A 294 3.98 -5.70 -12.79
C LYS A 294 4.82 -5.04 -11.70
N TYR A 295 5.02 -3.73 -11.77
CA TYR A 295 5.73 -2.99 -10.72
C TYR A 295 4.97 -3.06 -9.38
N GLY A 296 3.64 -2.93 -9.41
CA GLY A 296 2.78 -3.04 -8.23
C GLY A 296 2.80 -4.42 -7.57
N ASP A 297 3.08 -5.49 -8.31
CA ASP A 297 3.13 -6.85 -7.76
C ASP A 297 4.55 -7.28 -7.34
N GLU A 298 5.54 -6.98 -8.16
CA GLU A 298 6.90 -7.52 -8.03
C GLU A 298 7.88 -6.55 -7.36
N LYS A 299 7.68 -5.23 -7.52
CA LYS A 299 8.70 -4.22 -7.17
C LYS A 299 8.31 -3.34 -6.02
N ILE A 300 7.08 -2.85 -5.95
CA ILE A 300 6.69 -1.97 -4.86
C ILE A 300 6.76 -2.69 -3.50
N PHE A 301 7.22 -2.00 -2.47
CA PHE A 301 7.42 -2.58 -1.15
C PHE A 301 6.69 -1.81 -0.05
N PHE A 302 6.16 -2.56 0.91
CA PHE A 302 5.46 -2.04 2.09
C PHE A 302 6.07 -2.72 3.32
N GLN A 303 6.85 -1.96 4.07
CA GLN A 303 7.49 -2.42 5.29
C GLN A 303 6.43 -2.67 6.38
N HIS A 304 6.58 -3.75 7.14
CA HIS A 304 5.79 -3.96 8.34
C HIS A 304 6.55 -3.37 9.53
N ILE A 305 6.10 -2.21 9.98
CA ILE A 305 6.70 -1.51 11.11
C ILE A 305 6.33 -2.25 12.40
N VAL A 306 7.34 -2.59 13.21
CA VAL A 306 7.15 -3.31 14.49
C VAL A 306 7.58 -2.50 15.72
N GLN A 307 8.07 -1.28 15.51
CA GLN A 307 8.41 -0.30 16.55
C GLN A 307 7.87 1.05 16.14
#